data_AF-A0A937AUZ1-F1
#
_entry.id   AF-A0A937AUZ1-F1
#
_cell.length_a   1.000
_cell.length_b   1.000
_cell.length_c   1.000
_cell.angle_alpha   90.00
_cell.angle_beta   90.00
_cell.angle_gamma   90.00
#
_symmetry.space_group_name_H-M   'P 1'
#
loop_
_entity.id
_entity.type
_entity.pdbx_description
1 polymer ?
#
loop_
_entity_poly.entity_id
_entity_poly.type
_entity_poly.pdbx_seq_one_letter_code
_entity_poly.pdbx_strand_id
1 'polypeptide(L)'
;MPINRRKFIQDTGTALLASSLIPLNGEAAAASVQKLTILHTNDVHTRLEPFPMDGSRNQGLGGVAARSVLISKIRQEEEQVLLLDAGDIFQGTPYFNIYKGEPEIKAMSAMGYDAATMGNHDFDLGMENFATQLKYASFPILISNYDFSGTELEGKTKPWQIFKKGNLQIGVFGIGIELQGLVAENLYGKTVYQDPIQ
;
A
#
# COMPACT_ATOMS: atom_id res chain seq x y z
N MET A 1 -8.57 31.35 62.82
CA MET A 1 -8.16 32.78 62.85
C MET A 1 -8.97 33.52 61.79
N PRO A 2 -9.51 34.72 62.06
CA PRO A 2 -10.26 35.46 61.04
C PRO A 2 -9.31 36.03 59.99
N ILE A 3 -9.65 35.84 58.71
CA ILE A 3 -8.87 36.32 57.57
C ILE A 3 -8.84 37.85 57.57
N ASN A 4 -7.65 38.44 57.55
CA ASN A 4 -7.47 39.89 57.46
C ASN A 4 -7.75 40.35 56.03
N ARG A 5 -8.92 40.96 55.82
CA ARG A 5 -9.41 41.45 54.51
C ARG A 5 -8.43 42.37 53.79
N ARG A 6 -7.63 43.14 54.54
CA ARG A 6 -6.64 44.06 53.97
C ARG A 6 -5.46 43.31 53.36
N LYS A 7 -5.03 42.23 54.02
CA LYS A 7 -3.96 41.35 53.55
C LYS A 7 -4.42 40.52 52.34
N PHE A 8 -5.66 40.03 52.37
CA PHE A 8 -6.26 39.34 51.23
C PHE A 8 -6.29 40.22 49.97
N ILE A 9 -6.74 41.47 50.06
CA ILE A 9 -6.79 42.39 48.90
C ILE A 9 -5.38 42.69 48.36
N GLN A 10 -4.39 42.86 49.24
CA GLN A 10 -2.99 43.09 48.83
C GLN A 10 -2.38 41.87 48.13
N ASP A 11 -2.61 40.68 48.67
CA ASP A 11 -2.10 39.41 48.11
C ASP A 11 -2.81 39.04 46.79
N THR A 12 -4.09 39.42 46.63
CA THR A 12 -4.84 39.17 45.38
C THR A 12 -4.43 40.14 44.27
N GLY A 13 -4.10 41.40 44.62
CA GLY A 13 -3.68 42.42 43.65
C GLY A 13 -2.32 42.15 43.01
N THR A 14 -1.37 41.58 43.74
CA THR A 14 -0.05 41.18 43.22
C THR A 14 -0.13 39.93 42.33
N ALA A 15 -1.03 38.99 42.62
CA ALA A 15 -1.26 37.80 41.79
C ALA A 15 -1.87 38.15 40.42
N LEU A 16 -2.71 39.20 40.34
CA LEU A 16 -3.35 39.64 39.09
C LEU A 16 -2.43 40.43 38.16
N LEU A 17 -1.40 41.10 38.68
CA LEU A 17 -0.41 41.82 37.87
C LEU A 17 0.69 40.90 37.31
N ALA A 18 0.95 39.76 37.94
CA ALA A 18 1.91 38.77 37.45
C ALA A 18 1.35 37.92 36.29
N SER A 19 0.02 37.77 36.19
CA SER A 19 -0.61 37.01 35.11
C SER A 19 -0.81 37.81 33.82
N SER A 20 -0.68 39.14 33.85
CA SER A 20 -0.83 40.00 32.67
C SER A 20 0.41 40.12 31.77
N LEU A 21 1.50 39.41 32.09
CA LEU A 21 2.77 39.47 31.33
C LEU A 21 3.13 38.19 30.58
N ILE A 22 2.21 37.23 30.44
CA ILE A 22 2.41 36.13 29.49
C ILE A 22 1.90 36.64 28.13
N PRO A 23 2.78 36.98 27.17
CA PRO A 23 2.34 37.17 25.80
C PRO A 23 1.70 35.86 25.35
N LEU A 24 0.39 35.86 25.24
CA LEU A 24 -0.37 34.78 24.63
C LEU A 24 -0.12 34.87 23.13
N ASN A 25 1.10 34.51 22.70
CA ASN A 25 1.42 34.25 21.30
C ASN A 25 0.77 32.92 20.92
N GLY A 26 -0.56 32.92 20.90
CA GLY A 26 -1.37 31.92 20.24
C GLY A 26 -1.35 32.19 18.74
N GLU A 27 -0.17 32.10 18.12
CA GLU A 27 -0.15 31.69 16.72
C GLU A 27 -0.69 30.26 16.75
N ALA A 28 -1.96 30.10 16.38
CA ALA A 28 -2.46 28.81 15.97
C ALA A 28 -1.54 28.38 14.83
N ALA A 29 -0.55 27.55 15.12
CA ALA A 29 0.30 26.95 14.11
C ALA A 29 -0.66 26.37 13.07
N ALA A 30 -0.70 26.97 11.89
CA ALA A 30 -1.53 26.48 10.80
C ALA A 30 -1.20 24.99 10.68
N ALA A 31 -2.19 24.13 10.95
CA ALA A 31 -1.95 22.70 10.97
C ALA A 31 -1.27 22.33 9.66
N SER A 32 -0.02 21.85 9.73
CA SER A 32 0.73 21.55 8.52
C SER A 32 -0.07 20.51 7.73
N VAL A 33 -0.38 20.84 6.48
CA VAL A 33 -1.12 19.92 5.60
C VAL A 33 -0.26 18.68 5.45
N GLN A 34 -0.73 17.55 5.97
CA GLN A 34 -0.06 16.27 5.79
C GLN A 34 -0.41 15.74 4.40
N LYS A 35 0.59 15.72 3.51
CA LYS A 35 0.46 15.16 2.17
C LYS A 35 0.86 13.69 2.19
N LEU A 36 0.03 12.84 1.60
CA LEU A 36 0.36 11.46 1.27
C LEU A 36 0.32 11.32 -0.25
N THR A 37 1.39 10.77 -0.82
CA THR A 37 1.47 10.44 -2.24
C THR A 37 1.27 8.93 -2.40
N ILE A 38 0.18 8.53 -3.04
CA ILE A 38 -0.09 7.12 -3.34
C ILE A 38 0.26 6.89 -4.80
N LEU A 39 1.25 6.04 -5.02
CA LEU A 39 1.59 5.48 -6.31
C LEU A 39 0.92 4.11 -6.42
N HIS A 40 0.35 3.81 -7.57
CA HIS A 40 -0.20 2.48 -7.80
C HIS A 40 0.11 1.98 -9.22
N THR A 41 0.18 0.67 -9.35
CA THR A 41 0.05 -0.05 -10.62
C THR A 41 -1.02 -1.12 -10.50
N ASN A 42 -1.44 -1.65 -11.64
CA ASN A 42 -2.41 -2.72 -11.80
C ASN A 42 -2.21 -3.32 -13.20
N ASP A 43 -2.61 -4.57 -13.42
CA ASP A 43 -2.67 -5.21 -14.75
C ASP A 43 -1.34 -5.08 -15.50
N VAL A 44 -0.23 -5.26 -14.78
CA VAL A 44 1.12 -5.14 -15.35
C VAL A 44 1.35 -6.27 -16.33
N HIS A 45 0.72 -7.43 -16.11
CA HIS A 45 0.68 -8.54 -17.04
C HIS A 45 2.06 -8.94 -17.58
N THR A 46 3.02 -9.10 -16.65
CA THR A 46 4.39 -9.48 -16.97
C THR A 46 5.07 -8.54 -18.00
N ARG A 47 4.66 -7.27 -18.06
CA ARG A 47 5.30 -6.24 -18.90
C ARG A 47 6.61 -5.74 -18.27
N LEU A 48 7.63 -6.59 -18.32
CA LEU A 48 8.98 -6.29 -17.80
C LEU A 48 9.72 -5.28 -18.68
N GLU A 49 9.59 -5.44 -20.00
CA GLU A 49 10.18 -4.55 -21.01
C GLU A 49 9.16 -3.53 -21.52
N PRO A 50 9.61 -2.42 -22.13
CA PRO A 50 8.73 -1.52 -22.87
C PRO A 50 7.94 -2.27 -23.94
N PHE A 51 6.78 -1.72 -24.31
CA PHE A 51 6.03 -2.23 -25.46
C PHE A 51 6.89 -2.15 -26.74
N PRO A 52 6.77 -3.12 -27.65
CA PRO A 52 7.57 -3.16 -28.88
C PRO A 52 7.31 -1.92 -29.76
N MET A 53 8.29 -1.58 -30.59
CA MET A 53 8.18 -0.51 -31.59
C MET A 53 7.42 -1.01 -32.84
N ASP A 54 6.15 -1.36 -32.65
CA ASP A 54 5.29 -2.01 -33.65
C ASP A 54 4.20 -1.10 -34.23
N GLY A 55 4.23 0.20 -33.91
CA GLY A 55 3.21 1.16 -34.33
C GLY A 55 1.94 1.14 -33.46
N SER A 56 1.86 0.31 -32.42
CA SER A 56 0.72 0.30 -31.49
C SER A 56 0.67 1.58 -30.64
N ARG A 57 -0.50 1.84 -30.04
CA ARG A 57 -0.74 3.02 -29.18
C ARG A 57 0.31 3.19 -28.08
N ASN A 58 0.80 2.07 -27.53
CA ASN A 58 1.70 2.08 -26.37
C ASN A 58 3.17 1.85 -26.75
N GLN A 59 3.52 1.80 -28.04
CA GLN A 59 4.88 1.47 -28.48
C GLN A 59 5.96 2.27 -27.73
N GLY A 60 7.00 1.57 -27.24
CA GLY A 60 8.12 2.15 -26.50
C GLY A 60 7.79 2.63 -25.07
N LEU A 61 6.54 2.54 -24.61
CA LEU A 61 6.14 2.93 -23.26
C LEU A 61 6.28 1.77 -22.26
N GLY A 62 6.29 2.08 -20.97
CA GLY A 62 6.27 1.10 -19.89
C GLY A 62 7.62 0.43 -19.61
N GLY A 63 7.57 -0.78 -19.06
CA GLY A 63 8.75 -1.52 -18.61
C GLY A 63 9.19 -1.17 -17.18
N VAL A 64 9.79 -2.16 -16.52
CA VAL A 64 10.24 -2.09 -15.12
C VAL A 64 11.32 -1.02 -14.94
N ALA A 65 12.24 -0.86 -15.89
CA ALA A 65 13.31 0.12 -15.80
C ALA A 65 12.78 1.56 -15.74
N ALA A 66 11.89 1.92 -16.67
CA ALA A 66 11.27 3.25 -16.70
C ALA A 66 10.42 3.50 -15.44
N ARG A 67 9.64 2.50 -15.02
CA ARG A 67 8.84 2.56 -13.79
C ARG A 67 9.72 2.79 -12.55
N SER A 68 10.83 2.06 -12.42
CA SER A 68 11.77 2.18 -11.30
C SER A 68 12.38 3.59 -11.21
N VAL A 69 12.77 4.17 -12.34
CA VAL A 69 13.30 5.55 -12.40
C VAL A 69 12.25 6.55 -11.95
N LEU A 70 11.01 6.42 -12.44
CA LEU A 70 9.92 7.32 -12.08
C LEU A 70 9.56 7.24 -10.59
N ILE A 71 9.43 6.02 -10.05
CA ILE A 71 9.18 5.81 -8.61
C ILE A 71 10.29 6.42 -7.77
N SER A 72 11.55 6.19 -8.15
CA SER A 72 12.72 6.72 -7.44
C SER A 72 12.76 8.25 -7.45
N LYS A 73 12.41 8.86 -8.59
CA LYS A 73 12.30 10.32 -8.70
C LYS A 73 11.21 10.87 -7.78
N ILE A 74 10.00 10.29 -7.81
CA ILE A 74 8.89 10.75 -6.97
C ILE A 74 9.25 10.62 -5.48
N ARG A 75 9.92 9.55 -5.08
CA ARG A 75 10.40 9.38 -3.69
C ARG A 75 11.48 10.37 -3.27
N GLN A 76 12.18 11.01 -4.21
CA GLN A 76 13.11 12.11 -3.90
C GLN A 76 12.38 13.45 -3.77
N GLU A 77 11.23 13.61 -4.42
CA GLU A 77 10.43 14.83 -4.44
C GLU A 77 9.34 14.85 -3.35
N GLU A 78 8.95 13.68 -2.83
CA GLU A 78 7.84 13.50 -1.91
C GLU A 78 8.28 12.75 -0.64
N GLU A 79 7.91 13.26 0.54
CA GLU A 79 8.33 12.66 1.82
C GLU A 79 7.55 11.37 2.17
N GLN A 80 6.24 11.39 1.95
CA GLN A 80 5.32 10.34 2.40
C GLN A 80 4.74 9.61 1.19
N VAL A 81 5.45 8.59 0.72
CA VAL A 81 5.06 7.81 -0.46
C VAL A 81 4.61 6.42 -0.06
N LEU A 82 3.46 6.00 -0.56
CA LEU A 82 2.98 4.63 -0.52
C LEU A 82 2.92 4.08 -1.95
N LEU A 83 3.52 2.93 -2.22
CA LEU A 83 3.51 2.27 -3.52
C LEU A 83 2.75 0.96 -3.44
N LEU A 84 1.66 0.84 -4.19
CA LEU A 84 0.74 -0.29 -4.15
C LEU A 84 0.60 -0.96 -5.53
N ASP A 85 0.23 -2.23 -5.57
CA ASP A 85 -0.19 -2.91 -6.79
C ASP A 85 -1.57 -3.56 -6.61
N ALA A 86 -2.45 -3.41 -7.61
CA ALA A 86 -3.82 -3.88 -7.56
C ALA A 86 -4.03 -5.31 -8.14
N GLY A 87 -2.96 -6.06 -8.41
CA GLY A 87 -3.05 -7.42 -8.91
C GLY A 87 -2.95 -7.51 -10.43
N ASP A 88 -3.09 -8.74 -10.94
CA ASP A 88 -2.76 -9.10 -12.32
C ASP A 88 -1.32 -8.70 -12.67
N ILE A 89 -0.43 -9.10 -11.75
CA ILE A 89 1.02 -8.95 -11.87
C ILE A 89 1.52 -9.89 -12.96
N PHE A 90 0.96 -11.09 -12.98
CA PHE A 90 1.34 -12.19 -13.84
C PHE A 90 0.53 -12.28 -15.14
N GLN A 91 1.05 -13.14 -16.03
CA GLN A 91 0.52 -13.48 -17.35
C GLN A 91 0.44 -12.31 -18.33
N GLY A 92 0.83 -12.51 -19.59
CA GLY A 92 0.63 -11.51 -20.65
C GLY A 92 1.80 -11.39 -21.63
N THR A 93 3.02 -11.72 -21.20
CA THR A 93 4.18 -11.84 -22.10
C THR A 93 4.89 -13.18 -21.93
N PRO A 94 5.72 -13.62 -22.91
CA PRO A 94 6.42 -14.91 -22.85
C PRO A 94 7.32 -15.11 -21.63
N TYR A 95 7.73 -14.02 -20.95
CA TYR A 95 8.50 -14.12 -19.70
C TYR A 95 7.76 -14.97 -18.65
N PHE A 96 6.43 -14.85 -18.53
CA PHE A 96 5.68 -15.60 -17.54
C PHE A 96 5.73 -17.11 -17.82
N ASN A 97 5.68 -17.50 -19.10
CA ASN A 97 5.74 -18.90 -19.51
C ASN A 97 7.08 -19.54 -19.16
N ILE A 98 8.16 -18.76 -19.14
CA ILE A 98 9.54 -19.23 -18.91
C ILE A 98 9.90 -19.14 -17.42
N TYR A 99 9.68 -17.97 -16.82
CA TYR A 99 10.16 -17.62 -15.47
C TYR A 99 9.09 -17.67 -14.39
N LYS A 100 7.83 -17.94 -14.76
CA LYS A 100 6.74 -18.27 -13.84
C LYS A 100 6.37 -17.18 -12.82
N GLY A 101 6.78 -15.92 -13.06
CA GLY A 101 6.49 -14.78 -12.18
C GLY A 101 7.66 -14.35 -11.28
N GLU A 102 8.78 -15.08 -11.28
CA GLU A 102 9.94 -14.74 -10.43
C GLU A 102 10.50 -13.32 -10.70
N PRO A 103 10.77 -12.92 -11.96
CA PRO A 103 11.29 -11.58 -12.27
C PRO A 103 10.36 -10.46 -11.83
N GLU A 104 9.05 -10.64 -11.93
CA GLU A 104 8.02 -9.67 -11.58
C GLU A 104 8.05 -9.39 -10.08
N ILE A 105 7.99 -10.42 -9.25
CA ILE A 105 8.04 -10.26 -7.79
C ILE A 105 9.38 -9.68 -7.36
N LYS A 106 10.51 -10.15 -7.94
CA LYS A 106 11.83 -9.57 -7.65
C LYS A 106 11.92 -8.09 -8.04
N ALA A 107 11.36 -7.71 -9.18
CA ALA A 107 11.32 -6.33 -9.62
C ALA A 107 10.48 -5.45 -8.69
N MET A 108 9.31 -5.92 -8.25
CA MET A 108 8.46 -5.23 -7.28
C MET A 108 9.17 -5.08 -5.93
N SER A 109 9.82 -6.12 -5.44
CA SER A 109 10.63 -6.05 -4.22
C SER A 109 11.78 -5.04 -4.35
N ALA A 110 12.50 -5.05 -5.48
CA ALA A 110 13.59 -4.11 -5.75
C ALA A 110 13.11 -2.65 -5.89
N MET A 111 11.91 -2.44 -6.45
CA MET A 111 11.25 -1.13 -6.49
C MET A 111 10.63 -0.73 -5.14
N GLY A 112 10.61 -1.63 -4.16
CA GLY A 112 10.10 -1.38 -2.82
C GLY A 112 8.59 -1.11 -2.78
N TYR A 113 7.77 -1.94 -3.42
CA TYR A 113 6.32 -1.89 -3.20
C TYR A 113 6.01 -2.05 -1.70
N ASP A 114 5.05 -1.31 -1.18
CA ASP A 114 4.63 -1.38 0.22
C ASP A 114 3.64 -2.54 0.43
N ALA A 115 2.76 -2.79 -0.53
CA ALA A 115 1.86 -3.95 -0.57
C ALA A 115 1.35 -4.21 -2.00
N ALA A 116 0.82 -5.39 -2.23
CA ALA A 116 0.04 -5.71 -3.43
C ALA A 116 -1.22 -6.51 -3.06
N THR A 117 -2.19 -6.59 -3.95
CA THR A 117 -3.22 -7.64 -3.91
C THR A 117 -3.02 -8.61 -5.07
N MET A 118 -4.02 -9.44 -5.34
CA MET A 118 -4.02 -10.43 -6.41
C MET A 118 -5.25 -10.24 -7.31
N GLY A 119 -5.05 -10.44 -8.61
CA GLY A 119 -6.12 -10.51 -9.60
C GLY A 119 -6.38 -11.95 -10.04
N ASN A 120 -7.20 -12.14 -11.07
CA ASN A 120 -7.54 -13.48 -11.56
C ASN A 120 -6.35 -14.14 -12.31
N HIS A 121 -5.57 -13.37 -13.07
CA HIS A 121 -4.46 -13.91 -13.86
C HIS A 121 -3.27 -14.36 -13.01
N ASP A 122 -3.21 -13.91 -11.77
CA ASP A 122 -2.22 -14.37 -10.80
C ASP A 122 -2.34 -15.87 -10.47
N PHE A 123 -3.48 -16.48 -10.78
CA PHE A 123 -3.75 -17.92 -10.62
C PHE A 123 -3.54 -18.74 -11.91
N ASP A 124 -3.09 -18.15 -13.04
CA ASP A 124 -3.01 -18.86 -14.33
C ASP A 124 -2.05 -20.06 -14.34
N LEU A 125 -1.08 -20.10 -13.41
CA LEU A 125 -0.21 -21.26 -13.15
C LEU A 125 -0.51 -21.97 -11.82
N GLY A 126 -1.65 -21.66 -11.22
CA GLY A 126 -2.14 -22.21 -9.96
C GLY A 126 -1.57 -21.53 -8.71
N MET A 127 -2.27 -21.72 -7.59
CA MET A 127 -1.88 -21.21 -6.27
C MET A 127 -0.50 -21.66 -5.83
N GLU A 128 -0.08 -22.88 -6.18
CA GLU A 128 1.26 -23.39 -5.84
C GLU A 128 2.36 -22.52 -6.46
N ASN A 129 2.18 -22.11 -7.73
CA ASN A 129 3.13 -21.22 -8.37
C ASN A 129 3.14 -19.85 -7.68
N PHE A 130 1.96 -19.25 -7.45
CA PHE A 130 1.87 -17.96 -6.77
C PHE A 130 2.57 -18.02 -5.40
N ALA A 131 2.24 -19.01 -4.58
CA ALA A 131 2.84 -19.27 -3.27
C ALA A 131 4.37 -19.45 -3.33
N THR A 132 4.87 -20.05 -4.42
CA THR A 132 6.30 -20.20 -4.68
C THR A 132 6.96 -18.86 -4.96
N GLN A 133 6.33 -17.99 -5.76
CA GLN A 133 6.91 -16.69 -6.10
C GLN A 133 6.95 -15.73 -4.90
N LEU A 134 6.03 -15.86 -3.94
CA LEU A 134 6.02 -15.05 -2.72
C LEU A 134 7.30 -15.16 -1.87
N LYS A 135 8.14 -16.18 -2.07
CA LYS A 135 9.46 -16.25 -1.41
C LYS A 135 10.41 -15.11 -1.82
N TYR A 136 10.13 -14.44 -2.94
CA TYR A 136 10.89 -13.29 -3.42
C TYR A 136 10.26 -11.94 -3.06
N ALA A 137 9.06 -11.95 -2.46
CA ALA A 137 8.34 -10.73 -2.10
C ALA A 137 8.91 -10.15 -0.80
N SER A 138 9.28 -8.86 -0.82
CA SER A 138 9.63 -8.09 0.38
C SER A 138 8.44 -7.30 0.94
N PHE A 139 7.25 -7.54 0.40
CA PHE A 139 6.00 -6.87 0.71
C PHE A 139 4.89 -7.91 0.90
N PRO A 140 3.85 -7.63 1.68
CA PRO A 140 2.75 -8.57 1.84
C PRO A 140 1.76 -8.49 0.67
N ILE A 141 1.11 -9.62 0.42
CA ILE A 141 -0.12 -9.68 -0.35
C ILE A 141 -1.31 -9.45 0.59
N LEU A 142 -2.12 -8.45 0.28
CA LEU A 142 -3.30 -8.06 1.03
C LEU A 142 -4.56 -8.57 0.31
N ILE A 143 -5.40 -9.30 1.02
CA ILE A 143 -6.65 -9.83 0.49
C ILE A 143 -7.61 -10.14 1.65
N SER A 144 -8.71 -9.40 1.73
CA SER A 144 -9.65 -9.48 2.85
C SER A 144 -10.81 -10.43 2.61
N ASN A 145 -11.09 -10.78 1.35
CA ASN A 145 -12.33 -11.45 0.96
C ASN A 145 -12.11 -12.84 0.34
N TYR A 146 -10.93 -13.43 0.53
CA TYR A 146 -10.66 -14.83 0.21
C TYR A 146 -10.26 -15.58 1.48
N ASP A 147 -10.86 -16.75 1.69
CA ASP A 147 -10.38 -17.72 2.66
C ASP A 147 -9.58 -18.82 1.95
N PHE A 148 -8.30 -18.90 2.31
CA PHE A 148 -7.32 -19.83 1.75
C PHE A 148 -7.07 -21.06 2.64
N SER A 149 -7.90 -21.30 3.65
CA SER A 149 -7.74 -22.45 4.56
C SER A 149 -7.67 -23.78 3.79
N GLY A 150 -6.64 -24.58 4.04
CA GLY A 150 -6.39 -25.86 3.37
C GLY A 150 -5.88 -25.74 1.94
N THR A 151 -5.30 -24.60 1.56
CA THR A 151 -4.68 -24.36 0.24
C THR A 151 -3.20 -24.00 0.38
N GLU A 152 -2.49 -23.93 -0.74
CA GLU A 152 -1.08 -23.53 -0.81
C GLU A 152 -0.85 -22.07 -0.39
N LEU A 153 -1.90 -21.25 -0.34
CA LEU A 153 -1.86 -19.85 0.09
C LEU A 153 -2.24 -19.64 1.56
N GLU A 154 -2.56 -20.70 2.30
CA GLU A 154 -2.86 -20.61 3.72
C GLU A 154 -1.72 -19.93 4.50
N GLY A 155 -2.05 -18.86 5.23
CA GLY A 155 -1.09 -18.09 6.03
C GLY A 155 -0.06 -17.27 5.24
N LYS A 156 -0.18 -17.18 3.91
CA LYS A 156 0.74 -16.40 3.05
C LYS A 156 0.24 -15.00 2.70
N THR A 157 -1.00 -14.68 3.03
CA THR A 157 -1.62 -13.38 2.81
C THR A 157 -2.02 -12.74 4.13
N LYS A 158 -2.37 -11.45 4.10
CA LYS A 158 -2.96 -10.73 5.23
C LYS A 158 -4.26 -10.06 4.77
N PRO A 159 -5.27 -9.92 5.63
CA PRO A 159 -6.47 -9.18 5.25
C PRO A 159 -6.15 -7.70 4.99
N TRP A 160 -5.31 -7.11 5.86
CA TRP A 160 -4.96 -5.69 5.82
C TRP A 160 -3.60 -5.42 6.47
N GLN A 161 -3.07 -4.22 6.29
CA GLN A 161 -1.92 -3.70 7.01
C GLN A 161 -2.05 -2.19 7.28
N ILE A 162 -1.55 -1.75 8.43
CA ILE A 162 -1.40 -0.32 8.76
C ILE A 162 0.03 0.12 8.44
N PHE A 163 0.16 1.15 7.61
CA PHE A 163 1.40 1.82 7.29
C PHE A 163 1.51 3.15 8.04
N LYS A 164 2.70 3.47 8.55
CA LYS A 164 2.99 4.78 9.15
C LYS A 164 3.82 5.61 8.18
N LYS A 165 3.29 6.77 7.77
CA LYS A 165 3.98 7.73 6.89
C LYS A 165 3.95 9.10 7.58
N GLY A 166 5.07 9.50 8.17
CA GLY A 166 5.15 10.66 9.06
C GLY A 166 4.24 10.47 10.28
N ASN A 167 3.27 11.38 10.44
CA ASN A 167 2.26 11.33 11.49
C ASN A 167 0.96 10.61 11.06
N LEU A 168 0.86 10.16 9.80
CA LEU A 168 -0.30 9.43 9.29
C LEU A 168 -0.21 7.94 9.64
N GLN A 169 -1.35 7.37 10.05
CA GLN A 169 -1.59 5.93 10.09
C GLN A 169 -2.58 5.57 8.98
N ILE A 170 -2.18 4.70 8.06
CA ILE A 170 -2.90 4.40 6.83
C ILE A 170 -3.23 2.91 6.82
N GLY A 171 -4.50 2.57 6.98
CA GLY A 171 -4.98 1.19 6.82
C GLY A 171 -5.17 0.87 5.33
N VAL A 172 -4.60 -0.25 4.89
CA VAL A 172 -4.72 -0.76 3.51
C VAL A 172 -5.22 -2.19 3.58
N PHE A 173 -6.21 -2.53 2.77
CA PHE A 173 -6.72 -3.88 2.57
C PHE A 173 -6.90 -4.12 1.07
N GLY A 174 -6.86 -5.38 0.65
CA GLY A 174 -7.08 -5.77 -0.75
C GLY A 174 -8.39 -6.52 -0.92
N ILE A 175 -8.98 -6.41 -2.10
CA ILE A 175 -10.20 -7.11 -2.49
C ILE A 175 -9.94 -7.79 -3.83
N GLY A 176 -10.24 -9.09 -3.89
CA GLY A 176 -10.13 -9.89 -5.09
C GLY A 176 -11.49 -10.08 -5.75
N ILE A 177 -11.47 -10.39 -7.04
CA ILE A 177 -12.66 -10.69 -7.84
C ILE A 177 -13.19 -12.09 -7.55
N GLU A 178 -14.48 -12.37 -7.81
CA GLU A 178 -14.97 -13.74 -7.77
C GLU A 178 -14.28 -14.59 -8.86
N LEU A 179 -13.57 -15.64 -8.45
CA LEU A 179 -12.77 -16.46 -9.37
C LEU A 179 -13.61 -17.44 -10.17
N GLN A 180 -14.78 -17.82 -9.66
CA GLN A 180 -15.69 -18.74 -10.34
C GLN A 180 -16.13 -18.15 -11.69
N GLY A 181 -15.86 -18.88 -12.77
CA GLY A 181 -16.17 -18.44 -14.14
C GLY A 181 -15.06 -17.60 -14.81
N LEU A 182 -14.03 -17.18 -14.07
CA LEU A 182 -12.85 -16.49 -14.62
C LEU A 182 -11.60 -17.37 -14.63
N VAL A 183 -11.45 -18.21 -13.60
CA VAL A 183 -10.31 -19.10 -13.41
C VAL A 183 -10.80 -20.55 -13.38
N ALA A 184 -10.00 -21.49 -13.88
CA ALA A 184 -10.34 -22.91 -13.77
C ALA A 184 -10.29 -23.38 -12.30
N GLU A 185 -11.29 -24.15 -11.85
CA GLU A 185 -11.46 -24.56 -10.44
C GLU A 185 -10.21 -25.21 -9.84
N ASN A 186 -9.47 -25.99 -10.63
CA ASN A 186 -8.25 -26.66 -10.17
C ASN A 186 -7.08 -25.70 -9.88
N LEU A 187 -7.14 -24.44 -10.34
CA LEU A 187 -6.06 -23.48 -10.18
C LEU A 187 -6.20 -22.62 -8.92
N TYR A 188 -7.43 -22.39 -8.44
CA TYR A 188 -7.70 -21.68 -7.18
C TYR A 188 -8.19 -22.61 -6.05
N GLY A 189 -8.28 -23.91 -6.31
CA GLY A 189 -8.47 -24.95 -5.31
C GLY A 189 -9.71 -24.72 -4.43
N LYS A 190 -9.54 -24.83 -3.11
CA LYS A 190 -10.62 -24.68 -2.13
C LYS A 190 -10.85 -23.24 -1.67
N THR A 191 -10.31 -22.25 -2.40
CA THR A 191 -10.47 -20.84 -2.03
C THR A 191 -11.95 -20.50 -1.92
N VAL A 192 -12.36 -19.99 -0.77
CA VAL A 192 -13.73 -19.51 -0.57
C VAL A 192 -13.75 -18.02 -0.82
N TYR A 193 -14.53 -17.62 -1.82
CA TYR A 193 -14.84 -16.22 -2.07
C TYR A 193 -15.87 -15.71 -1.07
N GLN A 194 -15.62 -14.54 -0.50
CA GLN A 194 -16.57 -13.80 0.33
C GLN A 194 -16.96 -12.54 -0.44
N ASP A 195 -18.25 -12.30 -0.62
CA ASP A 195 -18.73 -11.06 -1.25
C ASP A 195 -18.29 -9.88 -0.36
N PRO A 196 -17.47 -8.94 -0.88
CA PRO A 196 -16.92 -7.85 -0.07
C PRO A 196 -17.95 -6.78 0.32
N ILE A 197 -19.17 -6.84 -0.21
CA ILE A 197 -20.24 -5.86 0.06
C ILE A 197 -21.25 -6.39 1.10
N GLN A 198 -21.37 -7.71 1.27
CA GLN A 198 -22.33 -8.36 2.17
C GLN A 198 -21.74 -8.65 3.55
#